data_AF-A0A1H3DBZ3-F1
#
_entry.id   AF-A0A1H3DBZ3-F1
#
_cell.length_a   1.000
_cell.length_b   1.000
_cell.length_c   1.000
_cell.angle_alpha   90.00
_cell.angle_beta   90.00
_cell.angle_gamma   90.00
#
_symmetry.space_group_name_H-M   'P 1'
#
loop_
_entity.id
_entity.type
_entity.pdbx_description
1 polymer ?
#
loop_
_entity_poly.entity_id
_entity_poly.type
_entity_poly.pdbx_seq_one_letter_code
_entity_poly.pdbx_strand_id
1 'polypeptide(L)'
;MKAGAIGCAALATFCLVGVQDVLAELKPISDEELGQVQGQAMIAIDQLAGMNQQFTRITLGMDVELQTNIDSVVLGEAGLASDLAVSQLSLGHIARDDTVIQLDGQTYAIGDIVPFVAENPYFELAEVNGEVVGMRVGFGQARGTLSGDIASFSGNLGLQLEDGAGATSQAALYDLSTTATNYQATHIGLADGATDCSAGIQCAALSNLQTLDIGVDNGDGTVGFTEDLFLSFQNQAVDWQDLAGGPIITANPGVFVNLPTSMTLDLQTLQNGIPRARTEYIDRGVGLF
;
A
#
# COMPACT_ATOMS: atom_id res chain seq x y z
N MET A 1 8.56 -90.39 -2.37
CA MET A 1 9.90 -90.42 -1.78
C MET A 1 9.95 -89.41 -0.66
N LYS A 2 10.28 -89.92 0.54
CA LYS A 2 10.65 -89.27 1.82
C LYS A 2 9.78 -88.14 2.38
N ALA A 3 9.05 -88.54 3.43
CA ALA A 3 8.36 -87.72 4.41
C ALA A 3 9.24 -87.48 5.65
N GLY A 4 9.05 -86.32 6.29
CA GLY A 4 8.88 -86.16 7.75
C GLY A 4 10.12 -86.10 8.67
N ALA A 5 10.21 -85.00 9.44
CA ALA A 5 10.42 -84.90 10.90
C ALA A 5 10.94 -83.48 11.25
N ILE A 6 10.13 -82.55 11.77
CA ILE A 6 9.83 -82.27 13.20
C ILE A 6 11.08 -82.01 14.05
N GLY A 7 11.15 -80.82 14.66
CA GLY A 7 11.94 -80.59 15.88
C GLY A 7 12.30 -79.13 16.17
N CYS A 8 11.48 -78.49 17.00
CA CYS A 8 11.82 -77.53 18.08
C CYS A 8 12.63 -76.25 17.77
N ALA A 9 12.05 -75.04 17.94
CA ALA A 9 11.84 -74.31 19.22
C ALA A 9 12.80 -73.10 19.21
N ALA A 10 12.53 -71.89 19.71
CA ALA A 10 11.46 -71.14 20.34
C ALA A 10 11.96 -69.67 20.29
N LEU A 11 11.28 -68.56 20.53
CA LEU A 11 10.22 -68.19 21.46
C LEU A 11 9.75 -66.82 20.95
N ALA A 12 8.47 -66.68 20.63
CA ALA A 12 7.81 -65.38 20.53
C ALA A 12 6.83 -65.28 21.70
N THR A 13 6.50 -64.05 22.07
CA THR A 13 5.41 -63.67 22.98
C THR A 13 5.80 -63.59 24.47
N PHE A 14 5.96 -62.36 24.98
CA PHE A 14 5.07 -61.73 25.97
C PHE A 14 5.67 -60.38 26.40
N CYS A 15 4.98 -59.25 26.15
CA CYS A 15 5.07 -58.00 26.92
C CYS A 15 4.12 -56.95 26.33
N LEU A 16 2.85 -57.03 26.74
CA LEU A 16 1.91 -55.90 26.75
C LEU A 16 1.58 -55.68 28.22
N VAL A 17 1.92 -54.51 28.77
CA VAL A 17 1.03 -53.54 29.43
C VAL A 17 1.92 -52.43 30.00
N GLY A 18 1.84 -51.26 29.41
CA GLY A 18 2.40 -50.01 29.92
C GLY A 18 1.65 -48.86 29.25
N VAL A 19 0.45 -48.57 29.74
CA VAL A 19 -0.30 -47.38 29.33
C VAL A 19 0.42 -46.19 29.95
N GLN A 20 1.04 -45.35 29.13
CA GLN A 20 1.52 -44.04 29.56
C GLN A 20 0.39 -43.05 29.31
N ASP A 21 -0.19 -42.54 30.39
CA ASP A 21 -1.09 -41.39 30.33
C ASP A 21 -0.29 -40.20 29.79
N VAL A 22 -0.61 -39.76 28.57
CA VAL A 22 -0.13 -38.49 28.03
C VAL A 22 -0.96 -37.39 28.68
N LEU A 23 -0.48 -36.88 29.81
CA LEU A 23 -0.96 -35.63 30.38
C LEU A 23 -0.37 -34.48 29.55
N ALA A 24 -1.05 -34.11 28.48
CA ALA A 24 -0.79 -32.86 27.76
C ALA A 24 -1.34 -31.70 28.59
N GLU A 25 -0.61 -31.33 29.64
CA GLU A 25 -0.87 -30.10 30.37
C GLU A 25 -0.37 -28.92 29.52
N LEU A 26 -1.23 -27.94 29.27
CA LEU A 26 -0.86 -26.68 28.63
C LEU A 26 0.03 -25.91 29.61
N LYS A 27 1.34 -26.17 29.57
CA LYS A 27 2.32 -25.40 30.33
C LYS A 27 2.50 -24.05 29.64
N PRO A 28 2.31 -22.92 30.35
CA PRO A 28 2.67 -21.61 29.83
C PRO A 28 4.16 -21.63 29.45
N ILE A 29 4.48 -21.10 28.27
CA ILE A 29 5.86 -20.97 27.81
C ILE A 29 6.66 -20.19 28.87
N SER A 30 7.81 -20.73 29.28
CA SER A 30 8.66 -20.08 30.29
C SER A 30 9.42 -18.88 29.70
N ASP A 31 9.84 -17.92 30.51
CA ASP A 31 10.64 -16.77 30.05
C ASP A 31 11.94 -17.18 29.32
N GLU A 32 12.50 -18.34 29.69
CA GLU A 32 13.67 -18.95 29.04
C GLU A 32 13.35 -19.46 27.62
N GLU A 33 12.16 -20.04 27.43
CA GLU A 33 11.65 -20.48 26.12
C GLU A 33 11.15 -19.29 25.28
N LEU A 34 10.56 -18.26 25.91
CA LEU A 34 10.27 -16.97 25.27
C LEU A 34 11.54 -16.25 24.81
N GLY A 35 12.65 -16.39 25.54
CA GLY A 35 13.96 -15.88 25.13
C GLY A 35 14.55 -16.60 23.91
N GLN A 36 14.09 -17.83 23.63
CA GLN A 36 14.43 -18.56 22.40
C GLN A 36 13.45 -18.28 21.25
N VAL A 37 12.31 -17.67 21.53
CA VAL A 37 11.43 -17.10 20.50
C VAL A 37 12.01 -15.75 20.06
N GLN A 38 13.08 -15.82 19.28
CA GLN A 38 13.56 -14.65 18.53
C GLN A 38 12.64 -14.47 17.32
N GLY A 39 11.60 -13.65 17.47
CA GLY A 39 10.90 -13.10 16.30
C GLY A 39 11.94 -12.41 15.43
N GLN A 40 12.17 -12.90 14.21
CA GLN A 40 13.22 -12.44 13.30
C GLN A 40 12.89 -11.08 12.65
N ALA A 41 12.18 -10.19 13.35
CA ALA A 41 11.98 -8.82 12.88
C ALA A 41 13.33 -8.11 12.91
N MET A 42 14.00 -8.08 11.76
CA MET A 42 15.26 -7.38 11.59
C MET A 42 14.98 -5.89 11.43
N ILE A 43 15.25 -5.12 12.49
CA ILE A 43 15.27 -3.67 12.39
C ILE A 43 16.61 -3.25 11.78
N ALA A 44 16.57 -2.67 10.59
CA ALA A 44 17.72 -2.04 9.95
C ALA A 44 17.69 -0.53 10.21
N ILE A 45 18.86 0.05 10.46
CA ILE A 45 19.01 1.50 10.63
C ILE A 45 20.07 1.97 9.63
N ASP A 46 19.66 2.83 8.72
CA ASP A 46 20.50 3.40 7.67
C ASP A 46 20.62 4.91 7.86
N GLN A 47 21.81 5.44 7.62
CA GLN A 47 22.06 6.88 7.57
C GLN A 47 22.49 7.27 6.18
N LEU A 48 21.77 8.23 5.59
CA LEU A 48 22.02 8.75 4.25
C LEU A 48 22.36 10.24 4.34
N ALA A 49 23.47 10.65 3.74
CA ALA A 49 23.72 12.06 3.51
C ALA A 49 23.00 12.50 2.23
N GLY A 50 21.93 13.28 2.39
CA GLY A 50 21.25 13.95 1.28
C GLY A 50 21.99 15.21 0.82
N MET A 51 21.41 15.91 -0.15
CA MET A 51 21.98 17.17 -0.66
C MET A 51 21.94 18.28 0.39
N ASN A 52 20.79 18.42 1.07
CA ASN A 52 20.52 19.48 2.03
C ASN A 52 20.26 18.96 3.45
N GLN A 53 19.84 17.70 3.60
CA GLN A 53 19.45 17.06 4.85
C GLN A 53 20.28 15.78 5.09
N GLN A 54 20.40 15.37 6.35
CA GLN A 54 20.85 14.03 6.72
C GLN A 54 19.61 13.19 7.05
N PHE A 55 19.54 11.98 6.52
CA PHE A 55 18.42 11.08 6.76
C PHE A 55 18.81 9.92 7.66
N THR A 56 17.92 9.57 8.58
CA THR A 56 18.00 8.34 9.38
C THR A 56 16.76 7.51 9.10
N ARG A 57 16.92 6.36 8.42
CA ARG A 57 15.84 5.41 8.14
C ARG A 57 15.88 4.25 9.12
N ILE A 58 14.71 3.86 9.61
CA ILE A 58 14.49 2.68 10.43
C ILE A 58 13.52 1.78 9.66
N THR A 59 14.02 0.66 9.16
CA THR A 59 13.25 -0.32 8.38
C THR A 59 12.94 -1.54 9.25
N LEU A 60 11.70 -2.01 9.26
CA LEU A 60 11.23 -3.02 10.22
C LEU A 60 11.41 -4.47 9.75
N GLY A 61 11.80 -4.71 8.50
CA GLY A 61 12.05 -6.07 7.97
C GLY A 61 10.82 -6.97 8.01
N MET A 62 9.64 -6.42 7.69
CA MET A 62 8.34 -7.10 7.78
C MET A 62 7.62 -7.10 6.45
N ASP A 63 6.88 -8.18 6.17
CA ASP A 63 5.92 -8.24 5.07
C ASP A 63 4.50 -8.16 5.64
N VAL A 64 3.70 -7.26 5.07
CA VAL A 64 2.38 -6.90 5.61
C VAL A 64 1.34 -7.02 4.51
N GLU A 65 0.29 -7.80 4.78
CA GLU A 65 -0.91 -7.86 3.94
C GLU A 65 -2.06 -7.16 4.67
N LEU A 66 -2.61 -6.12 4.06
CA LEU A 66 -3.62 -5.25 4.67
C LEU A 66 -4.95 -5.36 3.92
N GLN A 67 -6.03 -5.53 4.68
CA GLN A 67 -7.37 -5.07 4.31
C GLN A 67 -7.86 -4.19 5.46
N THR A 68 -8.01 -2.90 5.20
CA THR A 68 -8.42 -1.94 6.24
C THR A 68 -9.44 -0.98 5.70
N ASN A 69 -10.35 -0.53 6.55
CA ASN A 69 -11.33 0.50 6.26
C ASN A 69 -11.20 1.61 7.31
N ILE A 70 -11.04 2.85 6.87
CA ILE A 70 -10.81 4.03 7.69
C ILE A 70 -11.89 5.06 7.31
N ASP A 71 -12.67 5.49 8.29
CA ASP A 71 -13.80 6.40 8.05
C ASP A 71 -13.34 7.75 7.48
N SER A 72 -12.26 8.33 8.03
CA SER A 72 -11.70 9.58 7.53
C SER A 72 -10.23 9.74 7.93
N VAL A 73 -9.46 10.33 7.02
CA VAL A 73 -8.10 10.84 7.25
C VAL A 73 -8.09 12.32 6.85
N VAL A 74 -7.81 13.19 7.81
CA VAL A 74 -7.61 14.64 7.58
C VAL A 74 -6.31 15.05 8.24
N LEU A 75 -5.36 15.54 7.45
CA LEU A 75 -4.03 15.95 7.89
C LEU A 75 -3.68 17.33 7.34
N GLY A 76 -2.87 18.09 8.09
CA GLY A 76 -2.41 19.43 7.68
C GLY A 76 -3.55 20.46 7.63
N GLU A 77 -4.51 20.37 8.54
CA GLU A 77 -5.65 21.29 8.59
C GLU A 77 -5.22 22.69 9.06
N ALA A 78 -5.47 23.69 8.22
CA ALA A 78 -5.26 25.10 8.51
C ALA A 78 -6.52 25.90 8.11
N GLY A 79 -7.48 26.00 9.03
CA GLY A 79 -8.74 26.72 8.79
C GLY A 79 -9.74 25.88 8.00
N LEU A 80 -9.99 26.23 6.73
CA LEU A 80 -10.93 25.52 5.85
C LEU A 80 -10.24 24.61 4.83
N ALA A 81 -8.91 24.52 4.86
CA ALA A 81 -8.14 23.72 3.93
C ALA A 81 -7.27 22.70 4.69
N SER A 82 -7.08 21.54 4.09
CA SER A 82 -6.27 20.45 4.62
C SER A 82 -5.34 19.95 3.53
N ASP A 83 -4.10 19.66 3.87
CA ASP A 83 -3.13 19.09 2.92
C ASP A 83 -3.56 17.71 2.41
N LEU A 84 -4.19 16.90 3.26
CA LEU A 84 -4.79 15.63 2.84
C LEU A 84 -6.16 15.49 3.50
N ALA A 85 -7.19 15.27 2.68
CA ALA A 85 -8.52 14.88 3.16
C ALA A 85 -9.06 13.75 2.30
N VAL A 86 -9.24 12.59 2.93
CA VAL A 86 -9.82 11.40 2.31
C VAL A 86 -10.89 10.84 3.24
N SER A 87 -12.09 10.62 2.71
CA SER A 87 -13.13 9.88 3.45
C SER A 87 -13.26 8.46 2.92
N GLN A 88 -13.66 7.54 3.79
CA GLN A 88 -13.85 6.12 3.45
C GLN A 88 -12.61 5.49 2.81
N LEU A 89 -11.44 5.81 3.36
CA LEU A 89 -10.17 5.29 2.89
C LEU A 89 -10.09 3.78 3.16
N SER A 90 -9.69 3.00 2.17
CA SER A 90 -9.44 1.57 2.30
C SER A 90 -8.13 1.20 1.62
N LEU A 91 -7.40 0.26 2.22
CA LEU A 91 -6.32 -0.45 1.56
C LEU A 91 -6.74 -1.90 1.38
N GLY A 92 -6.49 -2.45 0.19
CA GLY A 92 -7.00 -3.76 -0.20
C GLY A 92 -8.50 -3.73 -0.47
N HIS A 93 -9.01 -4.80 -1.06
CA HIS A 93 -10.42 -4.92 -1.40
C HIS A 93 -10.88 -6.38 -1.35
N ILE A 94 -12.18 -6.59 -1.58
CA ILE A 94 -12.82 -7.90 -1.57
C ILE A 94 -13.23 -8.25 -2.99
N ALA A 95 -12.86 -9.43 -3.46
CA ALA A 95 -13.20 -9.89 -4.80
C ALA A 95 -14.73 -9.99 -4.96
N ARG A 96 -15.24 -9.39 -6.05
CA ARG A 96 -16.67 -9.45 -6.43
C ARG A 96 -16.97 -10.57 -7.44
N ASP A 97 -15.95 -11.00 -8.18
CA ASP A 97 -16.07 -11.92 -9.31
C ASP A 97 -14.84 -12.84 -9.32
N ASP A 98 -15.06 -14.14 -9.39
CA ASP A 98 -14.01 -15.18 -9.36
C ASP A 98 -13.35 -15.43 -10.71
N THR A 99 -13.82 -14.76 -11.76
CA THR A 99 -13.25 -14.82 -13.11
C THR A 99 -12.35 -13.63 -13.45
N VAL A 100 -12.39 -12.56 -12.64
CA VAL A 100 -11.60 -11.36 -12.84
C VAL A 100 -10.18 -11.57 -12.30
N ILE A 101 -9.20 -11.39 -13.19
CA ILE A 101 -7.78 -11.34 -12.83
C ILE A 101 -7.53 -10.03 -12.09
N GLN A 102 -6.97 -10.14 -10.90
CA GLN A 102 -6.62 -9.03 -10.02
C GLN A 102 -5.23 -8.46 -10.37
N LEU A 103 -4.86 -7.39 -9.68
CA LEU A 103 -3.61 -6.64 -9.87
C LEU A 103 -2.35 -7.51 -9.81
N ASP A 104 -2.37 -8.59 -9.04
CA ASP A 104 -1.27 -9.52 -8.87
C ASP A 104 -1.21 -10.63 -9.95
N GLY A 105 -2.12 -10.60 -10.93
CA GLY A 105 -2.24 -11.60 -11.99
C GLY A 105 -3.01 -12.85 -11.58
N GLN A 106 -3.64 -12.88 -10.40
CA GLN A 106 -4.38 -14.04 -9.89
C GLN A 106 -5.89 -13.82 -9.89
N THR A 107 -6.65 -14.91 -9.75
CA THR A 107 -8.09 -14.87 -9.49
C THR A 107 -8.35 -15.25 -8.03
N TYR A 108 -9.41 -14.69 -7.47
CA TYR A 108 -9.79 -14.84 -6.06
C TYR A 108 -11.25 -15.27 -5.99
N ALA A 109 -11.63 -16.13 -5.04
CA ALA A 109 -13.04 -16.50 -4.95
C ALA A 109 -13.88 -15.29 -4.52
N ILE A 110 -15.16 -15.27 -4.88
CA ILE A 110 -16.07 -14.18 -4.48
C ILE A 110 -16.09 -14.07 -2.95
N GLY A 111 -15.78 -12.89 -2.44
CA GLY A 111 -15.69 -12.62 -1.01
C GLY A 111 -14.30 -12.82 -0.40
N ASP A 112 -13.31 -13.32 -1.15
CA ASP A 112 -11.93 -13.36 -0.68
C ASP A 112 -11.31 -11.97 -0.68
N ILE A 113 -10.35 -11.77 0.22
CA ILE A 113 -9.58 -10.53 0.31
C ILE A 113 -8.48 -10.55 -0.75
N VAL A 114 -8.43 -9.48 -1.54
CA VAL A 114 -7.27 -9.10 -2.35
C VAL A 114 -6.49 -8.06 -1.55
N PRO A 115 -5.36 -8.44 -0.92
CA PRO A 115 -4.70 -7.59 0.06
C PRO A 115 -3.94 -6.44 -0.62
N PHE A 116 -3.78 -5.36 0.12
CA PHE A 116 -2.69 -4.42 -0.11
C PHE A 116 -1.42 -5.00 0.51
N VAL A 117 -0.40 -5.24 -0.31
CA VAL A 117 0.86 -5.84 0.11
C VAL A 117 1.89 -4.72 0.30
N ALA A 118 2.53 -4.72 1.46
CA ALA A 118 3.54 -3.76 1.89
C ALA A 118 4.73 -4.52 2.48
N GLU A 119 5.90 -4.38 1.88
CA GLU A 119 7.13 -4.99 2.36
C GLU A 119 8.09 -3.92 2.89
N ASN A 120 8.81 -4.27 3.95
CA ASN A 120 9.80 -3.43 4.59
C ASN A 120 9.27 -2.03 4.94
N PRO A 121 8.21 -1.92 5.77
CA PRO A 121 7.76 -0.62 6.25
C PRO A 121 8.89 0.08 6.99
N TYR A 122 9.01 1.39 6.76
CA TYR A 122 10.05 2.21 7.34
C TYR A 122 9.52 3.54 7.87
N PHE A 123 10.24 4.09 8.84
CA PHE A 123 10.16 5.49 9.24
C PHE A 123 11.50 6.15 8.92
N GLU A 124 11.48 7.36 8.39
CA GLU A 124 12.69 8.09 8.07
C GLU A 124 12.60 9.53 8.57
N LEU A 125 13.65 9.97 9.25
CA LEU A 125 13.79 11.34 9.74
C LEU A 125 14.72 12.12 8.81
N ALA A 126 14.38 13.38 8.55
CA ALA A 126 15.22 14.34 7.86
C ALA A 126 15.74 15.37 8.87
N GLU A 127 17.05 15.56 8.90
CA GLU A 127 17.73 16.45 9.85
C GLU A 127 18.56 17.51 9.13
N VAL A 128 18.56 18.72 9.68
CA VAL A 128 19.47 19.81 9.28
C VAL A 128 20.14 20.35 10.53
N ASN A 129 21.47 20.33 10.57
CA ASN A 129 22.25 20.76 11.74
C ASN A 129 21.88 20.03 13.06
N GLY A 130 21.43 18.77 12.98
CA GLY A 130 21.01 17.96 14.13
C GLY A 130 19.61 18.27 14.66
N GLU A 131 18.82 19.08 13.94
CA GLU A 131 17.41 19.31 14.20
C GLU A 131 16.54 18.55 13.19
N VAL A 132 15.52 17.85 13.66
CA VAL A 132 14.55 17.17 12.79
C VAL A 132 13.66 18.19 12.11
N VAL A 133 13.73 18.24 10.78
CA VAL A 133 12.98 19.15 9.91
C VAL A 133 11.85 18.47 9.15
N GLY A 134 11.86 17.14 9.13
CA GLY A 134 10.77 16.35 8.59
C GLY A 134 10.85 14.87 8.97
N MET A 135 9.76 14.17 8.74
CA MET A 135 9.67 12.72 8.88
C MET A 135 8.80 12.14 7.78
N ARG A 136 9.08 10.93 7.34
CA ARG A 136 8.18 10.15 6.48
C ARG A 136 7.99 8.73 6.98
N VAL A 137 6.85 8.17 6.64
CA VAL A 137 6.55 6.75 6.74
C VAL A 137 6.29 6.23 5.34
N GLY A 138 6.85 5.08 5.01
CA GLY A 138 6.69 4.47 3.70
C GLY A 138 6.95 2.98 3.73
N PHE A 139 6.97 2.38 2.56
CA PHE A 139 7.24 0.97 2.37
C PHE A 139 8.40 0.81 1.40
N GLY A 140 9.28 -0.15 1.64
CA GLY A 140 10.32 -0.49 0.69
C GLY A 140 9.73 -0.98 -0.63
N GLN A 141 8.64 -1.75 -0.55
CA GLN A 141 7.82 -2.13 -1.70
C GLN A 141 6.34 -2.11 -1.33
N ALA A 142 5.49 -1.62 -2.22
CA ALA A 142 4.05 -1.59 -2.03
C ALA A 142 3.29 -1.93 -3.32
N ARG A 143 2.17 -2.64 -3.18
CA ARG A 143 1.22 -2.92 -4.26
C ARG A 143 -0.16 -3.18 -3.72
N GLY A 144 -1.19 -2.65 -4.38
CA GLY A 144 -2.58 -3.03 -4.12
C GLY A 144 -3.55 -1.91 -4.44
N THR A 145 -4.80 -2.07 -4.02
CA THR A 145 -5.82 -1.02 -4.22
C THR A 145 -5.84 -0.05 -3.05
N LEU A 146 -5.91 1.24 -3.35
CA LEU A 146 -6.31 2.29 -2.42
C LEU A 146 -7.66 2.84 -2.88
N SER A 147 -8.69 2.71 -2.06
CA SER A 147 -10.01 3.28 -2.34
C SER A 147 -10.34 4.40 -1.37
N GLY A 148 -11.08 5.42 -1.79
CA GLY A 148 -11.48 6.54 -0.93
C GLY A 148 -12.02 7.71 -1.74
N ASP A 149 -12.66 8.68 -1.07
CA ASP A 149 -13.09 9.93 -1.69
C ASP A 149 -12.09 11.01 -1.31
N ILE A 150 -11.22 11.38 -2.26
CA ILE A 150 -10.17 12.37 -2.08
C ILE A 150 -10.76 13.76 -2.30
N ALA A 151 -10.86 14.55 -1.23
CA ALA A 151 -11.36 15.92 -1.28
C ALA A 151 -10.23 16.95 -1.43
N SER A 152 -9.05 16.67 -0.86
CA SER A 152 -7.86 17.51 -0.97
C SER A 152 -6.60 16.65 -0.91
N PHE A 153 -5.60 16.99 -1.73
CA PHE A 153 -4.36 16.22 -1.85
C PHE A 153 -3.14 17.12 -2.07
N SER A 154 -2.15 16.99 -1.19
CA SER A 154 -0.83 17.58 -1.33
C SER A 154 0.19 16.49 -1.61
N GLY A 155 0.87 16.59 -2.75
CA GLY A 155 1.96 15.71 -3.14
C GLY A 155 1.94 15.30 -4.60
N ASN A 156 2.38 14.09 -4.87
CA ASN A 156 2.44 13.52 -6.22
C ASN A 156 1.42 12.39 -6.34
N LEU A 157 0.59 12.46 -7.38
CA LEU A 157 -0.33 11.40 -7.77
C LEU A 157 0.10 10.87 -9.15
N GLY A 158 0.72 9.70 -9.17
CA GLY A 158 1.28 9.11 -10.39
C GLY A 158 0.19 8.49 -11.25
N LEU A 159 -0.51 9.30 -12.05
CA LEU A 159 -1.56 8.86 -12.98
C LEU A 159 -1.19 9.25 -14.42
N GLN A 160 -1.37 8.33 -15.38
CA GLN A 160 -1.27 8.66 -16.79
C GLN A 160 -2.66 8.92 -17.39
N LEU A 161 -2.75 9.90 -18.29
CA LEU A 161 -3.97 10.23 -19.02
C LEU A 161 -3.76 10.11 -20.52
N GLU A 162 -4.70 9.47 -21.18
CA GLU A 162 -4.81 9.40 -22.64
C GLU A 162 -5.73 10.53 -23.15
N ASP A 163 -5.23 11.34 -24.07
CA ASP A 163 -6.00 12.39 -24.71
C ASP A 163 -6.96 11.84 -25.79
N GLY A 164 -7.80 12.73 -26.36
CA GLY A 164 -8.75 12.32 -27.41
C GLY A 164 -8.11 11.86 -28.73
N ALA A 165 -6.79 11.99 -28.89
CA ALA A 165 -6.02 11.51 -30.03
C ALA A 165 -5.28 10.18 -29.73
N GLY A 166 -5.39 9.65 -28.51
CA GLY A 166 -4.71 8.43 -28.07
C GLY A 166 -3.29 8.64 -27.56
N ALA A 167 -2.87 9.89 -27.30
CA ALA A 167 -1.54 10.16 -26.74
C ALA A 167 -1.59 10.16 -25.21
N THR A 168 -0.68 9.41 -24.59
CA THR A 168 -0.56 9.30 -23.13
C THR A 168 0.40 10.35 -22.57
N SER A 169 0.04 10.99 -21.46
CA SER A 169 0.88 11.93 -20.73
C SER A 169 0.66 11.84 -19.22
N GLN A 170 1.62 12.33 -18.43
CA GLN A 170 1.48 12.42 -16.98
C GLN A 170 0.38 13.42 -16.61
N ALA A 171 -0.55 13.01 -15.76
CA ALA A 171 -1.57 13.89 -15.22
C ALA A 171 -0.96 14.97 -14.33
N ALA A 172 -1.55 16.16 -14.36
CA ALA A 172 -1.23 17.25 -13.46
C ALA A 172 -2.35 17.48 -12.44
N LEU A 173 -1.95 17.89 -11.24
CA LEU A 173 -2.84 18.26 -10.15
C LEU A 173 -3.18 19.75 -10.24
N TYR A 174 -4.43 20.09 -9.94
CA TYR A 174 -4.98 21.43 -10.07
C TYR A 174 -5.83 21.82 -8.86
N ASP A 175 -5.93 23.13 -8.61
CA ASP A 175 -6.99 23.69 -7.80
C ASP A 175 -8.29 23.90 -8.62
N LEU A 176 -9.37 24.33 -7.95
CA LEU A 176 -10.66 24.65 -8.58
C LEU A 176 -10.60 25.77 -9.63
N SER A 177 -9.55 26.60 -9.60
CA SER A 177 -9.35 27.71 -10.55
C SER A 177 -8.43 27.32 -11.72
N THR A 178 -8.16 26.03 -11.89
CA THR A 178 -7.27 25.49 -12.95
C THR A 178 -5.81 25.95 -12.77
N THR A 179 -5.39 26.30 -11.56
CA THR A 179 -3.98 26.56 -11.27
C THR A 179 -3.30 25.24 -10.96
N ALA A 180 -2.26 24.89 -11.72
CA ALA A 180 -1.46 23.70 -11.46
C ALA A 180 -0.81 23.82 -10.07
N THR A 181 -1.02 22.81 -9.23
CA THR A 181 -0.54 22.80 -7.85
C THR A 181 -0.34 21.38 -7.37
N ASN A 182 0.72 21.14 -6.59
CA ASN A 182 0.92 19.92 -5.82
C ASN A 182 0.59 20.12 -4.34
N TYR A 183 -0.09 21.21 -4.00
CA TYR A 183 -0.49 21.59 -2.66
C TYR A 183 -2.00 21.82 -2.61
N GLN A 184 -2.68 21.06 -1.76
CA GLN A 184 -4.13 21.13 -1.56
C GLN A 184 -4.92 21.08 -2.88
N ALA A 185 -4.47 20.23 -3.79
CA ALA A 185 -5.12 20.00 -5.07
C ALA A 185 -6.49 19.37 -4.83
N THR A 186 -7.45 19.74 -5.67
CA THR A 186 -8.84 19.24 -5.64
C THR A 186 -9.22 18.57 -6.94
N HIS A 187 -8.43 18.79 -8.00
CA HIS A 187 -8.67 18.31 -9.35
C HIS A 187 -7.41 17.68 -9.94
N ILE A 188 -7.62 16.85 -10.96
CA ILE A 188 -6.56 16.22 -11.76
C ILE A 188 -6.97 16.20 -13.22
N GLY A 189 -6.02 16.42 -14.12
CA GLY A 189 -6.28 16.50 -15.56
C GLY A 189 -5.02 16.50 -16.40
N LEU A 190 -5.19 16.75 -17.71
CA LEU A 190 -4.05 16.88 -18.63
C LEU A 190 -3.25 18.15 -18.34
N ALA A 191 -1.93 18.06 -18.52
CA ALA A 191 -1.04 19.22 -18.46
C ALA A 191 -1.05 20.00 -19.79
N ASP A 192 -2.23 20.38 -20.29
CA ASP A 192 -2.43 21.10 -21.56
C ASP A 192 -3.05 22.48 -21.31
N GLY A 193 -2.74 23.44 -22.19
CA GLY A 193 -3.30 24.80 -22.17
C GLY A 193 -4.79 24.87 -22.49
N ALA A 194 -5.41 23.77 -22.96
CA ALA A 194 -6.85 23.64 -23.14
C ALA A 194 -7.59 23.18 -21.87
N THR A 195 -6.87 22.80 -20.81
CA THR A 195 -7.47 22.34 -19.55
C THR A 195 -8.20 23.48 -18.85
N ASP A 196 -9.43 23.21 -18.40
CA ASP A 196 -10.23 24.13 -17.60
C ASP A 196 -11.08 23.37 -16.59
N CYS A 197 -10.59 23.29 -15.36
CA CYS A 197 -11.26 22.61 -14.26
C CYS A 197 -12.50 23.30 -13.74
N SER A 198 -12.60 24.62 -13.92
CA SER A 198 -13.82 25.35 -13.59
C SER A 198 -14.98 24.99 -14.51
N ALA A 199 -14.67 24.57 -15.74
CA ALA A 199 -15.63 24.13 -16.77
C ALA A 199 -15.68 22.60 -16.95
N GLY A 200 -14.87 21.82 -16.23
CA GLY A 200 -14.78 20.37 -16.36
C GLY A 200 -14.16 19.89 -17.68
N ILE A 201 -13.28 20.68 -18.30
CA ILE A 201 -12.62 20.37 -19.57
C ILE A 201 -11.26 19.74 -19.30
N GLN A 202 -11.04 18.53 -19.81
CA GLN A 202 -9.78 17.76 -19.68
C GLN A 202 -9.30 17.51 -18.23
N CYS A 203 -10.19 17.67 -17.25
CA CYS A 203 -9.91 17.36 -15.86
C CYS A 203 -11.18 16.93 -15.12
N ALA A 204 -10.99 16.38 -13.92
CA ALA A 204 -12.07 16.00 -13.01
C ALA A 204 -11.68 16.28 -11.56
N ALA A 205 -12.66 16.31 -10.67
CA ALA A 205 -12.43 16.35 -9.23
C ALA A 205 -11.68 15.07 -8.79
N LEU A 206 -10.79 15.18 -7.81
CA LEU A 206 -10.07 14.02 -7.27
C LEU A 206 -11.01 12.97 -6.66
N SER A 207 -12.19 13.37 -6.20
CA SER A 207 -13.23 12.45 -5.70
C SER A 207 -13.80 11.53 -6.77
N ASN A 208 -13.55 11.79 -8.06
CA ASN A 208 -13.90 10.87 -9.14
C ASN A 208 -12.99 9.63 -9.15
N LEU A 209 -11.81 9.70 -8.54
CA LEU A 209 -10.87 8.57 -8.44
C LEU A 209 -11.17 7.78 -7.16
N GLN A 210 -12.23 6.95 -7.19
CA GLN A 210 -12.65 6.24 -5.98
C GLN A 210 -11.80 5.01 -5.65
N THR A 211 -11.06 4.49 -6.62
CA THR A 211 -10.07 3.42 -6.48
C THR A 211 -8.85 3.75 -7.31
N LEU A 212 -7.68 3.52 -6.73
CA LEU A 212 -6.38 3.68 -7.34
C LEU A 212 -5.58 2.39 -7.20
N ASP A 213 -4.94 1.99 -8.29
CA ASP A 213 -4.07 0.82 -8.33
C ASP A 213 -2.64 1.24 -8.03
N ILE A 214 -2.21 0.99 -6.81
CA ILE A 214 -0.89 1.37 -6.32
C ILE A 214 0.14 0.35 -6.80
N GLY A 215 1.20 0.84 -7.43
CA GLY A 215 2.27 0.02 -7.98
C GLY A 215 2.79 0.57 -9.31
N VAL A 216 3.40 -0.31 -10.10
CA VAL A 216 3.97 -0.01 -11.43
C VAL A 216 3.29 -0.89 -12.47
N ASP A 217 2.94 -0.33 -13.63
CA ASP A 217 2.41 -1.13 -14.74
C ASP A 217 3.52 -2.01 -15.35
N ASN A 218 3.32 -3.32 -15.36
CA ASN A 218 4.26 -4.26 -15.97
C ASN A 218 4.12 -4.33 -17.50
N GLY A 219 3.07 -3.74 -18.08
CA GLY A 219 2.78 -3.75 -19.51
C GLY A 219 2.14 -5.05 -20.01
N ASP A 220 1.79 -5.96 -19.10
CA ASP A 220 1.10 -7.23 -19.37
C ASP A 220 -0.29 -7.30 -18.73
N GLY A 221 -0.78 -6.18 -18.20
CA GLY A 221 -2.05 -6.07 -17.47
C GLY A 221 -1.94 -6.39 -15.98
N THR A 222 -0.74 -6.70 -15.48
CA THR A 222 -0.48 -6.86 -14.04
C THR A 222 0.24 -5.64 -13.46
N VAL A 223 0.17 -5.52 -12.14
CA VAL A 223 0.80 -4.45 -11.38
C VAL A 223 1.98 -5.01 -10.59
N GLY A 224 3.14 -4.43 -10.81
CA GLY A 224 4.36 -4.63 -10.03
C GLY A 224 4.41 -3.76 -8.78
N PHE A 225 5.36 -4.04 -7.90
CA PHE A 225 5.58 -3.25 -6.69
C PHE A 225 6.20 -1.89 -7.02
N THR A 226 5.77 -0.85 -6.31
CA THR A 226 6.44 0.45 -6.29
C THR A 226 7.28 0.60 -5.02
N GLU A 227 8.41 1.30 -5.12
CA GLU A 227 9.33 1.57 -3.99
C GLU A 227 9.16 2.99 -3.42
N ASP A 228 8.27 3.79 -4.03
CA ASP A 228 8.16 5.22 -3.78
C ASP A 228 6.89 5.62 -3.02
N LEU A 229 6.11 4.68 -2.49
CA LEU A 229 4.92 5.01 -1.70
C LEU A 229 5.33 5.52 -0.30
N PHE A 230 5.03 6.78 -0.01
CA PHE A 230 5.23 7.34 1.33
C PHE A 230 4.30 8.52 1.65
N LEU A 231 4.15 8.78 2.96
CA LEU A 231 3.54 9.95 3.55
C LEU A 231 4.57 10.68 4.41
N SER A 232 4.75 11.98 4.19
CA SER A 232 5.71 12.80 4.93
C SER A 232 5.10 14.05 5.56
N PHE A 233 5.78 14.52 6.61
CA PHE A 233 5.47 15.71 7.38
C PHE A 233 6.76 16.51 7.53
N GLN A 234 6.76 17.78 7.15
CA GLN A 234 7.96 18.61 7.22
C GLN A 234 7.63 20.07 7.51
N ASN A 235 8.52 20.77 8.21
CA ASN A 235 8.36 22.20 8.55
C ASN A 235 9.07 23.13 7.57
N GLN A 236 9.90 22.58 6.69
CA GLN A 236 10.59 23.24 5.60
C GLN A 236 10.63 22.30 4.39
N ALA A 237 11.15 22.76 3.25
CA ALA A 237 11.32 21.88 2.09
C ALA A 237 12.32 20.75 2.39
N VAL A 238 11.95 19.51 2.02
CA VAL A 238 12.79 18.32 2.17
C VAL A 238 12.90 17.61 0.82
N ASP A 239 14.13 17.25 0.45
CA ASP A 239 14.45 16.53 -0.78
C ASP A 239 14.53 15.04 -0.47
N TRP A 240 13.38 14.37 -0.40
CA TRP A 240 13.33 12.94 -0.09
C TRP A 240 13.98 12.14 -1.21
N GLN A 241 14.87 11.22 -0.83
CA GLN A 241 15.57 10.33 -1.76
C GLN A 241 15.47 8.90 -1.26
N ASP A 242 15.32 7.93 -2.15
CA ASP A 242 15.40 6.53 -1.74
C ASP A 242 16.84 6.05 -1.50
N LEU A 243 17.00 5.04 -0.64
CA LEU A 243 18.27 4.36 -0.32
C LEU A 243 18.99 3.86 -1.58
N ALA A 244 18.26 3.44 -2.62
CA ALA A 244 18.83 2.95 -3.87
C ALA A 244 19.36 4.07 -4.79
N GLY A 245 19.24 5.34 -4.40
CA GLY A 245 19.64 6.49 -5.22
C GLY A 245 18.62 6.86 -6.30
N GLY A 246 17.34 6.62 -6.01
CA GLY A 246 16.20 6.98 -6.87
C GLY A 246 16.02 8.50 -7.10
N PRO A 247 14.98 8.89 -7.86
CA PRO A 247 14.68 10.29 -8.11
C PRO A 247 14.44 11.05 -6.81
N ILE A 248 14.91 12.30 -6.77
CA ILE A 248 14.66 13.19 -5.62
C ILE A 248 13.23 13.71 -5.73
N ILE A 249 12.46 13.55 -4.65
CA ILE A 249 11.10 14.08 -4.51
C ILE A 249 11.15 15.24 -3.51
N THR A 250 11.03 16.46 -4.02
CA THR A 250 10.99 17.67 -3.19
C THR A 250 9.59 17.85 -2.60
N ALA A 251 9.48 17.74 -1.29
CA ALA A 251 8.27 17.97 -0.54
C ALA A 251 8.31 19.34 0.16
N ASN A 252 7.29 20.17 -0.10
CA ASN A 252 7.12 21.48 0.53
C ASN A 252 6.67 21.37 1.99
N PRO A 253 6.77 22.42 2.82
CA PRO A 253 6.28 22.39 4.21
C PRO A 253 4.82 21.95 4.30
N GLY A 254 4.49 21.14 5.31
CA GLY A 254 3.17 20.56 5.51
C GLY A 254 3.17 19.03 5.39
N VAL A 255 2.02 18.49 5.00
CA VAL A 255 1.85 17.07 4.68
C VAL A 255 2.06 16.85 3.19
N PHE A 256 2.75 15.78 2.83
CA PHE A 256 2.99 15.40 1.44
C PHE A 256 2.81 13.90 1.27
N VAL A 257 2.08 13.48 0.23
CA VAL A 257 1.90 12.08 -0.14
C VAL A 257 2.54 11.84 -1.50
N ASN A 258 3.43 10.86 -1.60
CA ASN A 258 3.84 10.33 -2.90
C ASN A 258 3.04 9.05 -3.16
N LEU A 259 2.15 9.09 -4.16
CA LEU A 259 1.24 8.00 -4.49
C LEU A 259 1.47 7.52 -5.93
N PRO A 260 2.39 6.57 -6.15
CA PRO A 260 2.61 5.97 -7.46
C PRO A 260 1.44 5.04 -7.82
N THR A 261 0.86 5.19 -9.02
CA THR A 261 -0.17 4.29 -9.53
C THR A 261 0.26 3.70 -10.87
N SER A 262 -0.24 2.50 -11.18
CA SER A 262 -0.04 1.86 -12.48
C SER A 262 -1.06 2.31 -13.54
N MET A 263 -1.92 3.27 -13.20
CA MET A 263 -3.12 3.55 -13.98
C MET A 263 -2.83 4.44 -15.19
N THR A 264 -3.43 4.07 -16.32
CA THR A 264 -3.60 4.92 -17.50
C THR A 264 -5.08 5.03 -17.80
N LEU A 265 -5.63 6.24 -17.80
CA LEU A 265 -7.06 6.50 -17.99
C LEU A 265 -7.31 7.39 -19.20
N ASP A 266 -8.34 7.10 -19.97
CA ASP A 266 -8.86 8.08 -20.91
C ASP A 266 -9.65 9.18 -20.18
N LEU A 267 -9.76 10.35 -20.81
CA LEU A 267 -10.46 11.50 -20.24
C LEU A 267 -11.94 11.24 -19.91
N GLN A 268 -12.65 10.43 -20.71
CA GLN A 268 -14.07 10.14 -20.45
C GLN A 268 -14.20 9.29 -19.19
N THR A 269 -13.35 8.28 -19.04
CA THR A 269 -13.30 7.43 -17.85
C THR A 269 -12.98 8.25 -16.59
N LEU A 270 -12.00 9.17 -16.66
CA LEU A 270 -11.70 10.09 -15.55
C LEU A 270 -12.92 10.96 -15.16
N GLN A 271 -13.61 11.53 -16.16
CA GLN A 271 -14.74 12.43 -15.94
C GLN A 271 -16.00 11.71 -15.44
N ASN A 272 -16.22 10.48 -15.89
CA ASN A 272 -17.32 9.62 -15.42
C ASN A 272 -17.03 9.06 -14.02
N GLY A 273 -15.75 8.96 -13.66
CA GLY A 273 -15.27 8.44 -12.38
C GLY A 273 -14.86 6.98 -12.45
N ILE A 274 -13.87 6.64 -11.65
CA ILE A 274 -13.41 5.28 -11.41
C ILE A 274 -14.25 4.69 -10.28
N PRO A 275 -14.91 3.55 -10.49
CA PRO A 275 -15.77 2.96 -9.47
C PRO A 275 -14.97 2.48 -8.26
N ARG A 276 -15.59 2.58 -7.09
CA ARG A 276 -15.06 2.01 -5.85
C ARG A 276 -15.00 0.47 -5.89
N ALA A 277 -13.85 -0.09 -5.54
CA ALA A 277 -13.69 -1.50 -5.23
C ALA A 277 -14.49 -1.86 -3.98
N ARG A 278 -14.92 -3.11 -3.84
CA ARG A 278 -15.64 -3.54 -2.62
C ARG A 278 -14.69 -3.56 -1.44
N THR A 279 -15.02 -2.88 -0.35
CA THR A 279 -14.17 -2.84 0.84
C THR A 279 -14.89 -3.31 2.10
N GLU A 280 -16.22 -3.46 2.06
CA GLU A 280 -17.02 -4.00 3.16
C GLU A 280 -17.79 -5.28 2.76
N TYR A 281 -17.98 -6.17 3.73
CA TYR A 281 -18.81 -7.38 3.57
C TYR A 281 -20.31 -7.10 3.69
N ILE A 282 -20.69 -5.99 4.32
CA ILE A 282 -22.08 -5.65 4.62
C ILE A 282 -22.42 -4.37 3.88
N ASP A 283 -23.50 -4.39 3.10
CA ASP A 283 -24.01 -3.19 2.45
C ASP A 283 -24.65 -2.25 3.49
N ARG A 284 -23.98 -1.12 3.72
CA ARG A 284 -24.45 -0.03 4.58
C ARG A 284 -25.12 1.11 3.80
N GLY A 285 -25.28 0.97 2.48
CA GLY A 285 -25.87 1.98 1.61
C GLY A 285 -24.96 3.19 1.33
N VAL A 286 -23.66 3.05 1.57
CA VAL A 286 -22.64 4.12 1.38
C VAL A 286 -21.67 3.84 0.23
N GLY A 287 -21.96 2.83 -0.59
CA GLY A 287 -21.15 2.51 -1.78
C GLY A 287 -19.83 1.78 -1.49
N LEU A 288 -19.73 1.09 -0.35
CA LEU A 288 -18.57 0.30 0.07
C LEU A 288 -18.69 -1.21 -0.22
N PHE A 289 -19.86 -1.65 -0.69
CA PHE A 289 -20.21 -3.04 -1.01
C PHE A 289 -20.17 -3.30 -2.51
#